data_AF-A0AB33K3G0-F1
#
_entry.id   AF-A0AB33K3G0-F1
#
_cell.length_a   1.000
_cell.length_b   1.000
_cell.length_c   1.000
_cell.angle_alpha   90.00
_cell.angle_beta   90.00
_cell.angle_gamma   90.00
#
_symmetry.space_group_name_H-M   'P 1'
#
loop_
_entity.id
_entity.type
_entity.pdbx_description
1 polymer ?
#
loop_
_entity_poly.entity_id
_entity_poly.type
_entity_poly.pdbx_seq_one_letter_code
_entity_poly.pdbx_strand_id
1 'polypeptide(L)'
;MTDDIQNPTADLSDYDWLEFECFASKVDSEGFTYAYENYSPDFEATDMQELASDMGKFRAYFRANAGLVEQWYDAIGGERACDLHNAHVDETRQRANDACLWGVRCTDGYVVHEPSESERDAFVAATLANPSYRQPAALLRRDVPGGEWVETVIAEAASASSNA
;
A
#
# COMPACT_ATOMS: atom_id res chain seq x y z
N MET A 1 -7.17 -8.87 -17.63
CA MET A 1 -8.49 -9.52 -17.66
C MET A 1 -9.12 -9.17 -16.32
N THR A 2 -10.31 -8.56 -16.30
CA THR A 2 -11.09 -8.43 -15.07
C THR A 2 -11.65 -9.80 -14.76
N ASP A 3 -10.83 -10.53 -14.03
CA ASP A 3 -11.11 -11.81 -13.46
C ASP A 3 -12.33 -11.64 -12.53
N ASP A 4 -13.45 -12.30 -12.82
CA ASP A 4 -14.73 -12.11 -12.11
C ASP A 4 -14.57 -12.34 -10.60
N ILE A 5 -14.66 -11.27 -9.82
CA ILE A 5 -14.46 -11.26 -8.37
C ILE A 5 -15.67 -11.87 -7.65
N GLN A 6 -16.84 -11.98 -8.30
CA GLN A 6 -18.09 -12.42 -7.68
C GLN A 6 -18.42 -11.69 -6.36
N ASN A 7 -18.18 -10.38 -6.35
CA ASN A 7 -18.51 -9.51 -5.22
C ASN A 7 -19.98 -9.71 -4.79
N PRO A 8 -20.25 -10.13 -3.53
CA PRO A 8 -21.59 -10.45 -3.07
C PRO A 8 -22.42 -9.19 -2.74
N THR A 9 -21.81 -8.00 -2.79
CA THR A 9 -22.47 -6.74 -2.47
C THR A 9 -22.88 -6.01 -3.75
N ALA A 10 -24.03 -5.34 -3.70
CA ALA A 10 -24.47 -4.47 -4.79
C ALA A 10 -23.92 -3.03 -4.65
N ASP A 11 -23.45 -2.68 -3.44
CA ASP A 11 -23.12 -1.31 -3.06
C ASP A 11 -21.61 -1.03 -3.13
N LEU A 12 -20.74 -2.05 -3.00
CA LEU A 12 -19.29 -1.85 -3.12
C LEU A 12 -18.83 -2.11 -4.55
N SER A 13 -17.85 -1.33 -4.99
CA SER A 13 -17.04 -1.72 -6.13
C SER A 13 -16.25 -3.00 -5.82
N ASP A 14 -15.75 -3.68 -6.85
CA ASP A 14 -14.87 -4.83 -6.69
C ASP A 14 -13.61 -4.50 -5.88
N TYR A 15 -13.06 -3.30 -6.08
CA TYR A 15 -11.92 -2.80 -5.31
C TYR A 15 -12.29 -2.61 -3.83
N ASP A 16 -13.40 -1.91 -3.55
CA ASP A 16 -13.85 -1.67 -2.17
C ASP A 16 -14.24 -2.96 -1.45
N TRP A 17 -14.76 -3.95 -2.17
CA TRP A 17 -15.01 -5.27 -1.63
C TRP A 17 -13.70 -5.94 -1.19
N LEU A 18 -12.65 -5.89 -2.01
CA LEU A 18 -11.35 -6.46 -1.67
C LEU A 18 -10.63 -5.70 -0.55
N GLU A 19 -10.77 -4.38 -0.46
CA GLU A 19 -10.34 -3.59 0.70
C GLU A 19 -11.06 -4.05 1.99
N PHE A 20 -12.38 -4.26 1.93
CA PHE A 20 -13.15 -4.76 3.06
C PHE A 20 -12.75 -6.19 3.46
N GLU A 21 -12.53 -7.06 2.47
CA GLU A 21 -12.03 -8.42 2.68
C GLU A 21 -10.66 -8.43 3.36
N CYS A 22 -9.71 -7.62 2.85
CA CYS A 22 -8.38 -7.48 3.44
C CYS A 22 -8.46 -7.01 4.89
N PHE A 23 -9.32 -6.03 5.16
CA PHE A 23 -9.58 -5.57 6.52
C PHE A 23 -10.14 -6.69 7.40
N ALA A 24 -11.11 -7.47 6.92
CA ALA A 24 -11.70 -8.58 7.67
C ALA A 24 -10.68 -9.66 8.04
N SER A 25 -9.77 -9.98 7.12
CA SER A 25 -8.63 -10.88 7.37
C SER A 25 -7.74 -10.36 8.52
N LYS A 26 -7.46 -9.05 8.55
CA LYS A 26 -6.73 -8.41 9.66
C LYS A 26 -7.49 -8.41 10.97
N VAL A 27 -8.80 -8.27 10.96
CA VAL A 27 -9.62 -8.36 12.17
C VAL A 27 -9.56 -9.77 12.76
N ASP A 28 -9.57 -10.81 11.95
CA ASP A 28 -9.50 -12.20 12.42
C ASP A 28 -8.15 -12.49 13.12
N SER A 29 -7.05 -11.98 12.57
CA SER A 29 -5.71 -12.22 13.12
C SER A 29 -5.30 -11.28 14.28
N GLU A 30 -5.72 -10.01 14.25
CA GLU A 30 -5.18 -8.95 15.12
C GLU A 30 -6.27 -8.23 15.95
N GLY A 31 -7.54 -8.48 15.67
CA GLY A 31 -8.69 -7.88 16.33
C GLY A 31 -9.05 -6.49 15.78
N PHE A 32 -10.34 -6.11 15.92
CA PHE A 32 -10.90 -4.95 15.23
C PHE A 32 -10.18 -3.63 15.51
N THR A 33 -9.92 -3.30 16.79
CA THR A 33 -9.33 -2.00 17.14
C THR A 33 -7.93 -1.86 16.55
N TYR A 34 -7.10 -2.90 16.68
CA TYR A 34 -5.76 -2.90 16.12
C TYR A 34 -5.79 -2.84 14.60
N ALA A 35 -6.67 -3.63 13.97
CA ALA A 35 -6.86 -3.63 12.53
C ALA A 35 -7.23 -2.23 12.01
N TYR A 36 -8.17 -1.55 12.67
CA TYR A 36 -8.61 -0.21 12.32
C TYR A 36 -7.48 0.83 12.41
N GLU A 37 -6.68 0.76 13.48
CA GLU A 37 -5.63 1.75 13.72
C GLU A 37 -4.43 1.59 12.78
N ASN A 38 -4.15 0.37 12.31
CA ASN A 38 -2.92 0.06 11.59
C ASN A 38 -3.14 -0.36 10.13
N TYR A 39 -4.34 -0.80 9.78
CA TYR A 39 -4.70 -1.31 8.46
C TYR A 39 -6.12 -0.87 8.09
N SER A 40 -6.49 0.39 8.38
CA SER A 40 -7.77 0.93 7.90
C SER A 40 -7.86 0.74 6.38
N PRO A 41 -9.02 0.28 5.85
CA PRO A 41 -9.19 0.12 4.40
C PRO A 41 -9.12 1.48 3.70
N ASP A 42 -8.56 1.48 2.50
CA ASP A 42 -8.43 2.67 1.63
C ASP A 42 -9.46 2.61 0.50
N PHE A 43 -10.74 2.79 0.87
CA PHE A 43 -11.85 2.72 -0.08
C PHE A 43 -11.76 3.79 -1.17
N GLU A 44 -12.18 3.47 -2.40
CA GLU A 44 -12.35 4.41 -3.50
C GLU A 44 -13.66 5.22 -3.38
N ALA A 45 -14.74 4.57 -2.94
CA ALA A 45 -16.04 5.22 -2.82
C ALA A 45 -16.06 6.24 -1.66
N THR A 46 -16.46 7.48 -1.95
CA THR A 46 -16.42 8.59 -0.99
C THR A 46 -17.27 8.35 0.26
N ASP A 47 -18.45 7.76 0.09
CA ASP A 47 -19.33 7.38 1.21
C ASP A 47 -18.70 6.29 2.09
N MET A 48 -17.94 5.37 1.50
CA MET A 48 -17.19 4.36 2.23
C MET A 48 -15.97 4.95 2.95
N GLN A 49 -15.27 5.92 2.37
CA GLN A 49 -14.22 6.67 3.05
C GLN A 49 -14.78 7.44 4.27
N GLU A 50 -15.92 8.12 4.11
CA GLU A 50 -16.60 8.81 5.21
C GLU A 50 -17.01 7.83 6.31
N LEU A 51 -17.54 6.66 5.94
CA LEU A 51 -17.88 5.59 6.88
C LEU A 51 -16.64 5.10 7.64
N ALA A 52 -15.54 4.82 6.93
CA ALA A 52 -14.29 4.32 7.48
C ALA A 52 -13.61 5.32 8.41
N SER A 53 -13.82 6.63 8.21
CA SER A 53 -13.26 7.68 9.06
C SER A 53 -13.86 7.72 10.49
N ASP A 54 -15.00 7.06 10.71
CA ASP A 54 -15.68 6.96 12.00
C ASP A 54 -15.63 5.52 12.52
N MET A 55 -14.74 5.25 13.47
CA MET A 55 -14.54 3.92 14.05
C MET A 55 -15.85 3.28 14.56
N GLY A 56 -16.74 4.08 15.15
CA GLY A 56 -18.01 3.58 15.70
C GLY A 56 -18.93 3.08 14.60
N LYS A 57 -19.09 3.87 13.53
CA LYS A 57 -19.90 3.50 12.37
C LYS A 57 -19.26 2.35 11.60
N PHE A 58 -17.95 2.39 11.35
CA PHE A 58 -17.27 1.34 10.64
C PHE A 58 -17.29 0.00 11.39
N ARG A 59 -17.20 0.02 12.72
CA ARG A 59 -17.38 -1.19 13.54
C ARG A 59 -18.79 -1.77 13.41
N ALA A 60 -19.81 -0.93 13.36
CA ALA A 60 -21.19 -1.38 13.16
C ALA A 60 -21.36 -2.00 11.77
N TYR A 61 -20.82 -1.36 10.74
CA TYR A 61 -20.80 -1.87 9.37
C TYR A 61 -20.07 -3.21 9.27
N PHE A 62 -18.86 -3.31 9.82
CA PHE A 62 -18.07 -4.54 9.84
C PHE A 62 -18.85 -5.70 10.48
N ARG A 63 -19.45 -5.49 11.65
CA ARG A 63 -20.24 -6.53 12.33
C ARG A 63 -21.44 -7.01 11.50
N ALA A 64 -22.05 -6.12 10.73
CA ALA A 64 -23.19 -6.47 9.88
C ALA A 64 -22.77 -7.25 8.63
N ASN A 65 -21.56 -7.02 8.12
CA ASN A 65 -21.13 -7.51 6.81
C ASN A 65 -20.00 -8.55 6.84
N ALA A 66 -19.32 -8.76 7.97
CA ALA A 66 -18.17 -9.68 8.05
C ALA A 66 -18.52 -11.11 7.61
N GLY A 67 -19.75 -11.57 7.87
CA GLY A 67 -20.21 -12.89 7.42
C GLY A 67 -20.36 -13.03 5.90
N LEU A 68 -20.35 -11.93 5.14
CA LEU A 68 -20.34 -11.97 3.68
C LEU A 68 -18.96 -12.41 3.15
N VAL A 69 -17.89 -12.13 3.90
CA VAL A 69 -16.53 -12.56 3.51
C VAL A 69 -16.44 -14.09 3.53
N GLU A 70 -16.91 -14.73 4.61
CA GLU A 70 -16.96 -16.20 4.71
C GLU A 70 -17.82 -16.82 3.58
N GLN A 71 -19.00 -16.26 3.32
CA GLN A 71 -19.87 -16.72 2.23
C GLN A 71 -19.22 -16.59 0.85
N TRP A 72 -18.48 -15.50 0.62
CA TRP A 72 -17.74 -15.28 -0.61
C TRP A 72 -16.61 -16.29 -0.75
N TYR A 73 -15.80 -16.49 0.29
CA TYR A 73 -14.74 -17.51 0.34
C TYR A 73 -15.28 -18.92 0.02
N ASP A 74 -16.43 -19.29 0.59
CA ASP A 74 -17.08 -20.57 0.32
C ASP A 74 -17.57 -20.69 -1.13
N ALA A 75 -18.04 -19.60 -1.73
CA ALA A 75 -18.58 -19.58 -3.09
C ALA A 75 -17.49 -19.68 -4.16
N ILE A 76 -16.40 -18.91 -4.03
CA ILE A 76 -15.32 -18.85 -5.04
C ILE A 76 -14.18 -19.85 -4.77
N GLY A 77 -14.11 -20.38 -3.55
CA GLY A 77 -13.06 -21.28 -3.09
C GLY A 77 -11.82 -20.54 -2.57
N GLY A 78 -11.20 -21.10 -1.52
CA GLY A 78 -10.11 -20.44 -0.79
C GLY A 78 -8.86 -20.14 -1.62
N GLU A 79 -8.46 -21.01 -2.56
CA GLU A 79 -7.31 -20.75 -3.44
C GLU A 79 -7.55 -19.50 -4.30
N ARG A 80 -8.74 -19.39 -4.87
CA ARG A 80 -9.12 -18.24 -5.69
C ARG A 80 -9.23 -16.95 -4.87
N ALA A 81 -9.80 -17.03 -3.67
CA ALA A 81 -9.88 -15.88 -2.78
C ALA A 81 -8.48 -15.37 -2.40
N CYS A 82 -7.54 -16.27 -2.09
CA CYS A 82 -6.14 -15.92 -1.84
C CYS A 82 -5.47 -15.27 -3.05
N ASP A 83 -5.71 -15.78 -4.26
CA ASP A 83 -5.15 -15.18 -5.48
C ASP A 83 -5.66 -13.76 -5.71
N LEU A 84 -6.97 -13.53 -5.51
CA LEU A 84 -7.58 -12.20 -5.63
C LEU A 84 -7.06 -11.25 -4.54
N HIS A 85 -6.96 -11.72 -3.29
CA HIS A 85 -6.38 -10.96 -2.19
C HIS A 85 -4.94 -10.54 -2.49
N ASN A 86 -4.09 -11.47 -2.91
CA ASN A 86 -2.69 -11.18 -3.23
C ASN A 86 -2.56 -10.20 -4.40
N ALA A 87 -3.38 -10.38 -5.44
CA ALA A 87 -3.41 -9.47 -6.58
C ALA A 87 -3.83 -8.05 -6.16
N HIS A 88 -4.82 -7.93 -5.27
CA HIS A 88 -5.25 -6.65 -4.71
C HIS A 88 -4.17 -5.99 -3.87
N VAL A 89 -3.54 -6.72 -2.94
CA VAL A 89 -2.44 -6.21 -2.12
C VAL A 89 -1.27 -5.72 -2.99
N ASP A 90 -0.94 -6.45 -4.05
CA ASP A 90 0.09 -6.04 -5.00
C ASP A 90 -0.33 -4.80 -5.82
N GLU A 91 -1.61 -4.70 -6.22
CA GLU A 91 -2.16 -3.50 -6.86
C GLU A 91 -2.10 -2.28 -5.93
N THR A 92 -2.57 -2.39 -4.68
CA THR A 92 -2.54 -1.31 -3.69
C THR A 92 -1.10 -0.88 -3.39
N ARG A 93 -0.17 -1.84 -3.26
CA ARG A 93 1.26 -1.54 -3.12
C ARG A 93 1.79 -0.79 -4.35
N GLN A 94 1.42 -1.22 -5.55
CA GLN A 94 1.84 -0.56 -6.78
C GLN A 94 1.26 0.86 -6.88
N ARG A 95 -0.01 1.07 -6.53
CA ARG A 95 -0.64 2.40 -6.47
C ARG A 95 0.07 3.32 -5.49
N ALA A 96 0.40 2.83 -4.30
CA ALA A 96 1.16 3.58 -3.30
C ALA A 96 2.56 3.94 -3.82
N ASN A 97 3.27 2.96 -4.39
CA ASN A 97 4.55 3.19 -5.05
C ASN A 97 4.42 4.20 -6.18
N ASP A 98 3.34 4.15 -6.97
CA ASP A 98 3.05 5.04 -8.10
C ASP A 98 2.61 6.44 -7.68
N ALA A 99 2.23 6.67 -6.43
CA ALA A 99 2.01 8.00 -5.89
C ALA A 99 3.31 8.75 -5.54
N CYS A 100 4.39 8.03 -5.19
CA CYS A 100 5.65 8.62 -4.70
C CYS A 100 6.43 9.38 -5.77
N LEU A 101 6.66 10.69 -5.65
CA LEU A 101 7.46 11.42 -6.65
C LEU A 101 8.98 11.27 -6.47
N TRP A 102 9.40 10.63 -5.39
CA TRP A 102 10.79 10.54 -4.96
C TRP A 102 11.19 9.08 -4.77
N GLY A 103 12.45 8.77 -5.05
CA GLY A 103 12.96 7.43 -4.83
C GLY A 103 14.47 7.36 -4.76
N VAL A 104 14.96 6.17 -4.42
CA VAL A 104 16.39 5.86 -4.34
C VAL A 104 16.64 4.58 -5.11
N ARG A 105 17.48 4.65 -6.15
CA ARG A 105 18.01 3.45 -6.79
C ARG A 105 19.16 2.92 -5.96
N CYS A 106 19.06 1.69 -5.49
CA CYS A 106 20.12 0.98 -4.80
C CYS A 106 21.13 0.38 -5.79
N THR A 107 22.28 -0.03 -5.27
CA THR A 107 23.38 -0.63 -6.07
C THR A 107 23.02 -1.98 -6.70
N ASP A 108 22.00 -2.68 -6.17
CA ASP A 108 21.43 -3.90 -6.74
C ASP A 108 20.36 -3.63 -7.82
N GLY A 109 20.11 -2.36 -8.14
CA GLY A 109 19.10 -1.94 -9.11
C GLY A 109 17.69 -1.81 -8.53
N TYR A 110 17.47 -2.18 -7.27
CA TYR A 110 16.17 -2.01 -6.61
C TYR A 110 15.85 -0.52 -6.42
N VAL A 111 14.59 -0.14 -6.57
CA VAL A 111 14.13 1.24 -6.33
C VAL A 111 13.27 1.29 -5.08
N VAL A 112 13.73 2.04 -4.09
CA VAL A 112 12.96 2.40 -2.90
C VAL A 112 12.13 3.64 -3.22
N HIS A 113 10.83 3.59 -2.95
CA HIS A 113 9.87 4.66 -3.21
C HIS A 113 9.62 5.44 -1.91
N GLU A 114 9.66 6.77 -1.99
CA GLU A 114 9.60 7.64 -0.83
C GLU A 114 8.53 8.72 -1.04
N PRO A 115 7.65 8.99 -0.06
CA PRO A 115 6.51 9.89 -0.25
C PRO A 115 6.94 11.36 -0.32
N SER A 116 8.14 11.68 0.17
CA SER A 116 8.69 13.04 0.15
C SER A 116 10.19 13.06 -0.09
N GLU A 117 10.69 14.22 -0.52
CA GLU A 117 12.13 14.46 -0.67
C GLU A 117 12.86 14.30 0.67
N SER A 118 12.27 14.80 1.77
CA SER A 118 12.87 14.67 3.10
C SER A 118 12.98 13.24 3.59
N GLU A 119 12.00 12.39 3.27
CA GLU A 119 12.05 10.96 3.65
C GLU A 119 13.08 10.21 2.81
N ARG A 120 13.18 10.50 1.50
CA ARG A 120 14.27 10.02 0.65
C ARG A 120 15.64 10.35 1.23
N ASP A 121 15.85 11.60 1.63
CA ASP A 121 17.15 12.04 2.14
C ASP A 121 17.45 11.40 3.51
N ALA A 122 16.44 11.23 4.36
CA ALA A 122 16.56 10.52 5.64
C ALA A 122 16.91 9.03 5.42
N PHE A 123 16.28 8.36 4.45
CA PHE A 123 16.60 6.99 4.07
C PHE A 123 18.06 6.86 3.62
N VAL A 124 18.53 7.78 2.77
CA VAL A 124 19.92 7.77 2.29
C VAL A 124 20.90 7.99 3.44
N ALA A 125 20.64 8.93 4.34
CA ALA A 125 21.49 9.15 5.51
C ALA A 125 21.56 7.89 6.40
N ALA A 126 20.42 7.22 6.63
CA ALA A 126 20.35 6.02 7.45
C ALA A 126 21.07 4.83 6.80
N THR A 127 20.95 4.66 5.47
CA THR A 127 21.58 3.55 4.74
C THR A 127 23.08 3.71 4.54
N LEU A 128 23.57 4.94 4.35
CA LEU A 128 25.01 5.22 4.31
C LEU A 128 25.69 5.03 5.68
N ALA A 129 24.96 5.30 6.76
CA ALA A 129 25.46 5.07 8.12
C ALA A 129 25.54 3.57 8.50
N ASN A 130 24.87 2.69 7.74
CA ASN A 130 24.84 1.25 8.03
C ASN A 130 25.12 0.40 6.78
N PRO A 131 26.33 -0.16 6.62
CA PRO A 131 26.72 -0.92 5.44
C PRO A 131 25.98 -2.25 5.28
N SER A 132 25.20 -2.70 6.28
CA SER A 132 24.38 -3.92 6.15
C SER A 132 23.08 -3.70 5.36
N TYR A 133 22.69 -2.44 5.12
CA TYR A 133 21.53 -2.11 4.28
C TYR A 133 21.88 -2.05 2.80
N ARG A 134 20.85 -2.12 1.95
CA ARG A 134 21.00 -1.84 0.51
C ARG A 134 21.58 -0.43 0.35
N GLN A 135 22.67 -0.34 -0.38
CA GLN A 135 23.41 0.91 -0.52
C GLN A 135 22.80 1.77 -1.63
N PRO A 136 22.63 3.09 -1.43
CA PRO A 136 22.10 3.98 -2.45
C PRO A 136 23.13 4.20 -3.57
N ALA A 137 22.68 4.14 -4.82
CA ALA A 137 23.47 4.43 -6.01
C ALA A 137 23.08 5.76 -6.66
N ALA A 138 21.79 6.07 -6.73
CA ALA A 138 21.29 7.32 -7.30
C ALA A 138 20.01 7.80 -6.60
N LEU A 139 19.86 9.12 -6.52
CA LEU A 139 18.59 9.74 -6.15
C LEU A 139 17.71 9.87 -7.39
N LEU A 140 16.43 9.52 -7.24
CA LEU A 140 15.45 9.55 -8.31
C LEU A 140 14.35 10.57 -8.00
N ARG A 141 13.79 11.13 -9.08
CA ARG A 141 12.56 11.92 -9.07
C ARG A 141 11.75 11.64 -10.32
N ARG A 142 10.43 11.69 -10.21
CA ARG A 142 9.51 11.81 -11.36
C ARG A 142 8.65 13.05 -11.21
N ASP A 143 8.18 13.59 -12.33
CA ASP A 143 7.36 14.82 -12.32
C ASP A 143 5.87 14.54 -12.15
N VAL A 144 5.44 13.30 -12.38
CA VAL A 144 4.05 12.87 -12.21
C VAL A 144 4.00 11.47 -11.57
N PRO A 145 2.95 11.16 -10.79
CA PRO A 145 2.68 9.80 -10.31
C PRO A 145 2.70 8.77 -11.46
N GLY A 146 3.28 7.60 -11.23
CA GLY A 146 3.45 6.54 -12.24
C GLY A 146 4.42 6.86 -13.40
N GLY A 147 5.00 8.06 -13.45
CA GLY A 147 5.92 8.48 -14.52
C GLY A 147 7.30 7.82 -14.46
N GLU A 148 8.09 8.03 -15.53
CA GLU A 148 9.47 7.54 -15.61
C GLU A 148 10.38 8.21 -14.57
N TRP A 149 11.27 7.42 -13.99
CA TRP A 149 12.29 7.91 -13.06
C TRP A 149 13.40 8.68 -13.79
N VAL A 150 13.71 9.86 -13.27
CA VAL A 150 14.86 10.66 -13.69
C VAL A 150 15.87 10.71 -12.54
N GLU A 151 17.13 10.40 -12.84
CA GLU A 151 18.22 10.53 -11.88
C GLU A 151 18.55 12.01 -11.64
N THR A 152 18.51 12.43 -10.38
CA THR A 152 18.79 13.83 -10.01
C THR A 152 20.21 14.05 -9.53
N VAL A 153 20.81 13.07 -8.83
CA VAL A 153 22.19 13.12 -8.31
C VAL A 153 22.78 11.70 -8.20
N ILE A 154 24.08 11.52 -8.50
CA ILE A 154 24.83 10.30 -8.15
C ILE A 154 25.16 10.38 -6.65
N ALA A 155 24.75 9.40 -5.85
CA ALA A 155 24.78 9.47 -4.38
C ALA A 155 26.19 9.77 -3.79
N GLU A 156 27.27 9.45 -4.51
CA GLU A 156 28.65 9.80 -4.13
C GLU A 156 28.91 11.32 -4.04
N ALA A 157 28.09 12.18 -4.68
CA ALA A 157 28.23 13.63 -4.61
C ALA A 157 27.49 14.29 -3.42
N ALA A 158 26.57 13.59 -2.76
CA ALA A 158 25.79 14.13 -1.64
C ALA A 158 26.59 14.19 -0.32
N SER A 159 27.63 13.34 -0.16
CA SER A 159 28.51 13.35 1.01
C SER A 159 29.57 14.47 0.99
N ALA A 160 29.78 15.12 -0.17
CA ALA A 160 30.76 16.20 -0.31
C ALA A 160 30.21 17.59 0.05
N SER A 161 28.88 17.76 0.09
CA SER A 161 28.25 19.08 0.27
C SER A 161 27.81 19.40 1.71
N SER A 162 27.94 18.47 2.67
CA SER A 162 27.66 18.74 4.10
C SER A 162 28.91 19.14 4.92
N ASN A 163 30.07 19.27 4.27
CA ASN A 163 31.34 19.65 4.89
C ASN A 163 31.93 20.96 4.31
N ALA A 164 31.12 21.76 3.62
CA ALA A 164 31.50 23.06 3.08
C ALA A 164 30.79 24.20 3.83
#